data_AF-G9PLN0-F1
#
_entry.id   AF-G9PLN0-F1
#
_cell.length_a   1.000
_cell.length_b   1.000
_cell.length_c   1.000
_cell.angle_alpha   90.00
_cell.angle_beta   90.00
_cell.angle_gamma   90.00
#
_symmetry.space_group_name_H-M   'P 1'
#
loop_
_entity.id
_entity.type
_entity.pdbx_description
1 polymer ?
#
loop_
_entity_poly.entity_id
_entity_poly.type
_entity_poly.pdbx_seq_one_letter_code
_entity_poly.pdbx_strand_id
1 'polypeptide(L)'
;MDIYELLGEDPDAPGHKHARSLVAADHALVRDLVAVRDRSGMTQADVARTMGTSQASVSRFESGHSDAHLSTVRRYAKAVGALIRHEVIAVGEHDVRRAACNAGMPEYRWASSSTEAARRVSTGKLVGA
;
A
#
# COMPACT_ATOMS: atom_id res chain seq x y z
N MET A 1 -11.93 -15.03 -30.17
CA MET A 1 -10.75 -14.23 -30.50
C MET A 1 -10.44 -13.39 -29.28
N ASP A 2 -9.42 -13.77 -28.53
CA ASP A 2 -8.93 -13.01 -27.35
C ASP A 2 -8.21 -11.74 -27.82
N ILE A 3 -8.11 -10.70 -26.98
CA ILE A 3 -7.47 -9.43 -27.36
C ILE A 3 -6.01 -9.65 -27.79
N TYR A 4 -5.32 -10.61 -27.17
CA TYR A 4 -3.94 -10.96 -27.49
C TYR A 4 -3.82 -11.63 -28.87
N GLU A 5 -4.82 -12.46 -29.22
CA GLU A 5 -4.94 -13.11 -30.53
C GLU A 5 -5.24 -12.08 -31.64
N LEU A 6 -6.04 -11.06 -31.33
CA LEU A 6 -6.35 -9.95 -32.24
C LEU A 6 -5.17 -9.00 -32.45
N LEU A 7 -4.35 -8.78 -31.41
CA LEU A 7 -3.19 -7.88 -31.45
C LEU A 7 -1.90 -8.58 -31.93
N GLY A 8 -1.90 -9.91 -32.07
CA GLY A 8 -0.71 -10.69 -32.44
C GLY A 8 0.36 -10.73 -31.35
N GLU A 9 -0.04 -10.55 -30.09
CA GLU A 9 0.85 -10.54 -28.93
C GLU A 9 0.86 -11.90 -28.24
N ASP A 10 2.03 -12.40 -27.86
CA ASP A 10 2.15 -13.60 -27.02
C ASP A 10 1.79 -13.23 -25.55
N PRO A 11 0.69 -13.76 -24.99
CA PRO A 11 0.28 -13.47 -23.61
C PRO A 11 1.29 -13.98 -22.57
N ASP A 12 2.17 -14.90 -22.95
CA ASP A 12 3.23 -15.46 -22.11
C ASP A 12 4.61 -14.83 -22.35
N ALA A 13 4.70 -13.81 -23.21
CA ALA A 13 5.90 -13.00 -23.34
C ALA A 13 6.35 -12.47 -21.96
N PRO A 14 7.66 -12.38 -21.66
CA PRO A 14 8.16 -12.00 -20.34
C PRO A 14 7.59 -10.68 -19.81
N GLY A 15 7.34 -9.69 -20.69
CA GLY A 15 6.68 -8.43 -20.32
C GLY A 15 5.25 -8.61 -19.80
N HIS A 16 4.44 -9.45 -20.47
CA HIS A 16 3.07 -9.76 -20.04
C HIS A 16 3.03 -10.58 -18.77
N LYS A 17 3.96 -11.55 -18.62
CA LYS A 17 4.10 -12.34 -17.40
C LYS A 17 4.52 -11.49 -16.20
N HIS A 18 5.45 -10.55 -16.39
CA HIS A 18 5.90 -9.65 -15.33
C HIS A 18 4.79 -8.69 -14.90
N ALA A 19 4.11 -8.03 -15.84
CA ALA A 19 2.99 -7.15 -15.55
C ALA A 19 1.86 -7.89 -14.79
N ARG A 20 1.49 -9.10 -15.23
CA ARG A 20 0.52 -9.95 -14.52
C ARG A 20 0.97 -10.26 -13.09
N SER A 21 2.26 -10.53 -12.89
CA SER A 21 2.81 -10.84 -11.56
C SER A 21 2.77 -9.64 -10.62
N LEU A 22 3.01 -8.42 -11.12
CA LEU A 22 2.89 -7.18 -10.33
C LEU A 22 1.44 -6.95 -9.87
N VAL A 23 0.47 -7.03 -10.80
CA VAL A 23 -0.96 -6.90 -10.47
C VAL A 23 -1.40 -7.99 -9.49
N ALA A 24 -0.92 -9.23 -9.67
CA ALA A 24 -1.22 -10.32 -8.75
C ALA A 24 -0.67 -10.08 -7.34
N ALA A 25 0.51 -9.46 -7.22
CA ALA A 25 1.10 -9.08 -5.94
C ALA A 25 0.27 -8.00 -5.22
N ASP A 26 -0.21 -6.98 -5.95
CA ASP A 26 -1.08 -5.95 -5.39
C ASP A 26 -2.41 -6.53 -4.90
N HIS A 27 -3.03 -7.41 -5.69
CA HIS A 27 -4.25 -8.11 -5.28
C HIS A 27 -4.01 -9.02 -4.08
N ALA A 28 -2.85 -9.67 -3.99
CA ALA A 28 -2.49 -10.49 -2.82
C ALA A 28 -2.38 -9.64 -1.55
N LEU A 29 -1.71 -8.49 -1.63
CA LEU A 29 -1.60 -7.55 -0.51
C LEU A 29 -2.98 -7.11 0.01
N VAL A 30 -3.91 -6.76 -0.89
CA VAL A 30 -5.27 -6.37 -0.48
C VAL A 30 -6.02 -7.55 0.15
N ARG A 31 -5.94 -8.75 -0.43
CA ARG A 31 -6.57 -9.95 0.14
C ARG A 31 -6.06 -10.27 1.54
N ASP A 32 -4.76 -10.16 1.77
CA ASP A 32 -4.16 -10.42 3.08
C ASP A 32 -4.63 -9.40 4.12
N LEU A 33 -4.75 -8.14 3.75
CA LEU A 33 -5.33 -7.09 4.61
C LEU A 33 -6.79 -7.37 4.96
N VAL A 34 -7.60 -7.79 3.99
CA VAL A 34 -9.00 -8.19 4.21
C VAL A 34 -9.09 -9.41 5.12
N ALA A 35 -8.21 -10.39 4.94
CA ALA A 35 -8.15 -11.57 5.81
C ALA A 35 -7.74 -11.22 7.26
N VAL A 36 -6.90 -10.19 7.46
CA VAL A 36 -6.63 -9.66 8.81
C VAL A 36 -7.87 -9.00 9.40
N ARG A 37 -8.56 -8.15 8.64
CA ARG A 37 -9.83 -7.54 9.07
C ARG A 37 -10.82 -8.60 9.55
N ASP A 38 -11.04 -9.65 8.74
CA ASP A 38 -12.01 -10.71 9.03
C ASP A 38 -11.68 -11.45 10.31
N ARG A 39 -10.40 -11.80 10.49
CA ARG A 39 -9.94 -12.46 11.73
C ARG A 39 -10.03 -11.55 12.96
N SER A 40 -9.97 -10.24 12.76
CA SER A 40 -10.19 -9.23 13.81
C SER A 40 -11.68 -8.97 14.09
N GLY A 41 -12.61 -9.61 13.37
CA GLY A 41 -14.05 -9.46 13.56
C GLY A 41 -14.61 -8.09 13.17
N MET A 42 -13.87 -7.30 12.37
CA MET A 42 -14.27 -5.96 11.98
C MET A 42 -15.13 -6.00 10.71
N THR A 43 -16.21 -5.21 10.68
CA THR A 43 -16.95 -4.99 9.42
C THR A 43 -16.27 -3.94 8.55
N GLN A 44 -16.61 -3.88 7.26
CA GLN A 44 -16.19 -2.78 6.38
C GLN A 44 -16.57 -1.40 6.94
N ALA A 45 -17.73 -1.30 7.61
CA ALA A 45 -18.20 -0.06 8.23
C ALA A 45 -17.36 0.34 9.44
N ASP A 46 -16.87 -0.62 10.23
CA ASP A 46 -15.97 -0.34 11.37
C ASP A 46 -14.61 0.15 10.89
N VAL A 47 -14.06 -0.48 9.85
CA VAL A 47 -12.82 0.00 9.22
C VAL A 47 -13.01 1.40 8.65
N ALA A 48 -14.12 1.65 7.96
CA ALA A 48 -14.44 2.97 7.41
C ALA A 48 -14.50 4.05 8.50
N ARG A 49 -15.14 3.74 9.64
CA ARG A 49 -15.21 4.63 10.81
C ARG A 49 -13.83 4.94 11.35
N THR A 50 -12.98 3.93 11.52
CA THR A 50 -11.59 4.09 11.99
C THR A 50 -10.73 4.89 11.01
N MET A 51 -10.96 4.73 9.71
CA MET A 51 -10.24 5.45 8.66
C MET A 51 -10.77 6.87 8.40
N GLY A 52 -11.94 7.23 8.94
CA GLY A 52 -12.62 8.49 8.63
C GLY A 52 -13.09 8.57 7.18
N THR A 53 -13.58 7.46 6.61
CA THR A 53 -14.09 7.38 5.23
C THR A 53 -15.44 6.67 5.17
N SER A 54 -16.02 6.49 3.97
CA SER A 54 -17.28 5.79 3.79
C SER A 54 -17.10 4.28 3.63
N GLN A 55 -18.12 3.51 4.01
CA GLN A 55 -18.13 2.06 3.76
C GLN A 55 -17.97 1.73 2.27
N ALA A 56 -18.58 2.52 1.38
CA ALA A 56 -18.43 2.34 -0.07
C ALA A 56 -16.97 2.52 -0.53
N SER A 57 -16.22 3.46 0.06
CA SER A 57 -14.79 3.62 -0.21
C SER A 57 -13.98 2.41 0.25
N VAL A 58 -14.30 1.85 1.43
CA VAL A 58 -13.68 0.61 1.91
C VAL A 58 -14.03 -0.57 1.02
N SER A 59 -15.29 -0.74 0.64
CA SER A 59 -15.72 -1.81 -0.27
C SER A 59 -15.02 -1.74 -1.62
N ARG A 60 -14.82 -0.53 -2.18
CA ARG A 60 -14.09 -0.35 -3.44
C ARG A 60 -12.61 -0.69 -3.30
N PHE A 61 -12.01 -0.32 -2.18
CA PHE A 61 -10.63 -0.70 -1.86
C PHE A 61 -10.49 -2.22 -1.79
N GLU A 62 -11.36 -2.89 -1.05
CA GLU A 62 -11.29 -4.35 -0.84
C GLU A 62 -11.65 -5.17 -2.08
N SER A 63 -12.44 -4.62 -2.99
CA SER A 63 -12.76 -5.30 -4.24
C SER A 63 -11.57 -5.35 -5.21
N GLY A 64 -10.50 -4.59 -4.96
CA GLY A 64 -9.34 -4.51 -5.86
C GLY A 64 -9.64 -3.83 -7.20
N HIS A 65 -10.80 -3.17 -7.34
CA HIS A 65 -11.21 -2.54 -8.60
C HIS A 65 -10.64 -1.12 -8.78
N SER A 66 -9.80 -0.65 -7.86
CA SER A 66 -9.21 0.68 -7.91
C SER A 66 -7.74 0.63 -7.55
N ASP A 67 -6.91 1.36 -8.31
CA ASP A 67 -5.51 1.61 -7.98
C ASP A 67 -5.41 2.37 -6.65
N ALA A 68 -5.23 1.61 -5.57
CA ALA A 68 -5.15 2.19 -4.24
C ALA A 68 -3.77 2.80 -4.04
N HIS A 69 -3.71 4.11 -3.80
CA HIS A 69 -2.48 4.75 -3.35
C HIS A 69 -1.94 4.05 -2.09
N LEU A 70 -0.61 3.90 -1.98
CA LEU A 70 0.04 3.30 -0.81
C LEU A 70 -0.35 3.97 0.51
N SER A 71 -0.72 5.26 0.50
CA SER A 71 -1.26 5.96 1.67
C SER A 71 -2.57 5.37 2.19
N THR A 72 -3.46 4.95 1.28
CA THR A 72 -4.72 4.27 1.60
C THR A 72 -4.44 2.87 2.15
N VAL A 73 -3.55 2.11 1.50
CA VAL A 73 -3.12 0.79 1.96
C VAL A 73 -2.57 0.85 3.39
N ARG A 74 -1.68 1.81 3.68
CA ARG A 74 -1.13 2.01 5.04
C ARG A 74 -2.19 2.43 6.05
N ARG A 75 -3.15 3.29 5.67
CA ARG A 75 -4.25 3.69 6.56
C ARG A 75 -5.16 2.51 6.90
N TYR A 76 -5.47 1.67 5.91
CA TYR A 76 -6.23 0.43 6.11
C TYR A 76 -5.48 -0.53 7.04
N ALA A 77 -4.20 -0.80 6.76
CA ALA A 77 -3.36 -1.66 7.60
C ALA A 77 -3.34 -1.19 9.06
N LYS A 78 -3.15 0.12 9.28
CA LYS A 78 -3.23 0.72 10.61
C LYS A 78 -4.61 0.51 11.26
N ALA A 79 -5.70 0.64 10.50
CA ALA A 79 -7.06 0.48 11.01
C ALA A 79 -7.38 -0.95 11.45
N VAL A 80 -6.82 -1.96 10.77
CA VAL A 80 -7.06 -3.38 11.06
C VAL A 80 -5.98 -4.03 11.94
N GLY A 81 -4.93 -3.28 12.30
CA GLY A 81 -3.80 -3.77 13.11
C GLY A 81 -2.79 -4.63 12.34
N ALA A 82 -2.67 -4.44 11.02
CA ALA A 82 -1.70 -5.15 10.18
C ALA A 82 -0.38 -4.39 10.04
N LEU A 83 0.72 -5.14 9.93
CA LEU A 83 2.03 -4.64 9.51
C LEU A 83 2.29 -5.05 8.07
N ILE A 84 2.68 -4.09 7.23
CA ILE A 84 3.09 -4.34 5.84
C ILE A 84 4.62 -4.31 5.78
N ARG A 85 5.20 -5.30 5.10
CA ARG A 85 6.60 -5.27 4.65
C ARG A 85 6.62 -5.25 3.13
N HIS A 86 7.49 -4.42 2.56
CA HIS A 86 7.72 -4.38 1.13
C HIS A 86 9.00 -5.15 0.82
N GLU A 87 8.92 -6.05 -0.15
CA GLU A 87 10.04 -6.83 -0.67
C GLU A 87 10.17 -6.55 -2.17
N VAL A 88 11.41 -6.46 -2.66
CA VAL A 88 11.72 -6.27 -4.07
C VAL A 88 12.52 -7.47 -4.53
N ILE A 89 11.95 -8.23 -5.48
CA ILE A 89 12.56 -9.43 -6.05
C ILE A 89 12.89 -9.13 -7.52
N ALA A 90 14.15 -9.32 -7.89
CA ALA A 90 14.58 -9.14 -9.27
C ALA A 90 14.28 -10.40 -10.10
N VAL A 91 13.85 -10.24 -11.35
CA VAL A 91 13.37 -11.33 -12.21
C VAL A 91 14.10 -11.33 -13.57
N GLY A 92 15.17 -12.12 -13.67
CA GLY A 92 16.01 -12.27 -14.88
C GLY A 92 17.48 -12.66 -14.61
N GLU A 93 18.19 -13.18 -15.62
CA GLU A 93 19.58 -13.68 -15.47
C GLU A 93 20.64 -12.55 -15.31
N HIS A 94 20.29 -11.32 -15.67
CA HIS A 94 21.15 -10.14 -15.45
C HIS A 94 21.08 -9.56 -14.02
N ASP A 95 20.25 -10.13 -13.14
CA ASP A 95 19.66 -9.34 -12.04
C ASP A 95 20.26 -9.51 -10.63
N VAL A 96 21.27 -10.36 -10.40
CA VAL A 96 21.73 -10.65 -9.02
C VAL A 96 22.84 -9.72 -8.51
N ARG A 97 23.58 -9.01 -9.39
CA ARG A 97 24.69 -8.14 -8.93
C ARG A 97 24.24 -6.81 -8.29
N ARG A 98 22.97 -6.41 -8.43
CA ARG A 98 22.44 -5.13 -7.94
C ARG A 98 21.47 -5.23 -6.77
N ALA A 99 20.79 -6.36 -6.58
CA ALA A 99 20.02 -6.62 -5.36
C ALA A 99 20.91 -6.70 -4.09
N ALA A 100 22.22 -6.89 -4.26
CA ALA A 100 23.21 -7.04 -3.19
C ALA A 100 23.43 -5.80 -2.29
N CYS A 101 22.93 -4.63 -2.68
CA CYS A 101 22.88 -3.47 -1.80
C CYS A 101 21.51 -3.46 -1.10
N ASN A 102 21.38 -4.18 0.02
CA ASN A 102 20.42 -3.79 1.07
C ASN A 102 20.61 -2.30 1.30
N ALA A 103 19.74 -1.47 0.72
CA ALA A 103 19.87 -0.02 0.67
C ALA A 103 19.58 0.58 2.05
N GLY A 104 20.50 0.36 2.99
CA GLY A 104 21.00 1.26 4.03
C GLY A 104 20.05 2.20 4.77
N MET A 105 18.75 1.94 4.81
CA MET A 105 17.83 2.72 5.62
C MET A 105 17.71 2.03 6.98
N PRO A 106 18.22 2.62 8.08
CA PRO A 106 18.01 2.07 9.41
C PRO A 106 16.51 1.96 9.69
N GLU A 107 16.12 1.03 10.57
CA GLU A 107 14.75 0.96 11.10
C GLU A 107 14.25 2.38 11.40
N TYR A 108 13.19 2.79 10.72
CA TYR A 108 12.58 4.09 10.93
C TYR A 108 12.10 4.21 12.39
N ARG A 109 12.95 4.79 13.25
CA ARG A 109 12.63 5.07 14.65
C ARG A 109 11.96 6.43 14.72
N TRP A 110 10.63 6.44 14.67
CA TRP A 110 9.83 7.62 15.00
C TRP A 110 10.16 8.08 16.42
N ALA A 111 10.95 9.15 16.57
CA ALA A 111 11.10 9.84 17.83
C ALA A 111 9.89 10.76 18.01
N SER A 112 9.21 10.65 19.15
CA SER A 112 7.95 11.34 19.48
C SER A 112 7.99 12.89 19.51
N SER A 113 9.01 13.55 18.94
CA SER A 113 9.16 15.01 18.96
C SER A 113 8.42 15.76 17.84
N SER A 114 7.87 15.09 16.83
CA SER A 114 7.18 15.78 15.72
C SER A 114 5.87 16.47 16.13
N THR A 115 5.31 16.19 17.31
CA THR A 115 4.16 16.96 17.84
C THR A 115 4.59 18.19 18.64
N GLU A 116 5.83 18.25 19.13
CA GLU A 116 6.34 19.39 19.91
C GLU A 116 6.85 20.52 19.00
N ALA A 117 7.42 20.18 17.84
CA ALA A 117 7.80 21.15 16.81
C ALA A 117 6.59 21.92 16.23
N ALA A 118 5.43 21.26 16.11
CA ALA A 118 4.20 21.91 15.65
C ALA A 118 3.60 22.87 16.69
N ARG A 119 3.81 22.65 18.00
CA ARG A 119 3.33 23.57 19.05
C ARG A 119 4.12 24.88 19.11
N ARG A 120 5.43 24.86 18.79
CA ARG A 120 6.26 26.08 18.85
C ARG A 120 5.96 27.11 17.76
N VAL A 121 5.29 26.71 16.66
CA VAL A 121 4.86 27.64 15.60
C VAL A 121 3.57 28.39 15.97
N SER A 122 2.79 27.91 16.95
CA SER A 122 1.47 28.48 17.26
C SER A 122 1.43 29.48 18.43
N THR A 123 2.53 29.73 19.13
CA THR A 123 2.59 30.70 20.25
C THR A 123 3.36 31.98 19.92
N GLY A 124 3.44 32.35 18.64
CA GLY A 124 4.16 33.53 18.16
C GLY A 124 3.29 34.49 17.36
N LYS A 125 2.09 34.86 17.83
CA LYS A 125 1.39 36.05 17.32
C LYS A 125 0.45 36.62 18.38
N LEU A 126 0.99 37.50 19.22
CA LEU A 126 0.23 38.49 19.98
C LEU A 126 0.68 39.90 19.58
N VAL A 127 -0.31 40.79 19.50
CA VAL A 127 -0.30 42.26 19.63
C VAL A 127 -0.17 43.16 18.38
N GLY A 128 -1.13 44.10 18.31
CA GLY A 128 -1.06 45.44 17.69
C GLY A 128 -1.69 45.53 16.30
N ALA A 129 -2.64 46.42 15.99
CA ALA A 129 -3.27 47.55 16.69
C ALA A 129 -4.65 47.81 16.07
#